data_AF-A0A2N1VJ34-F1
#
_entry.id   AF-A0A2N1VJ34-F1
#
_cell.length_a   1.000
_cell.length_b   1.000
_cell.length_c   1.000
_cell.angle_alpha   90.00
_cell.angle_beta   90.00
_cell.angle_gamma   90.00
#
_symmetry.space_group_name_H-M   'P 1'
#
loop_
_entity.id
_entity.type
_entity.pdbx_description
1 polymer ?
#
loop_
_entity_poly.entity_id
_entity_poly.type
_entity_poly.pdbx_seq_one_letter_code
_entity_poly.pdbx_strand_id
1 'polypeptide(L)'
;MKHNIDEIKLLLVKFYDGESSLEEENVINEFFEQSEVPKELMTEAAQFRFYKAESAIVAPGDDFEKRLINSINSYEASSKIVKSRTYIYYSSAAAVVLIAVTLFFTVFQQSKDLENVYHNESDPEQVYYETAKALQLIAESMDAATSGLDKLNMVEQGLNGLGTFSLVNFDDNISTNN
;
A
#
# COMPACT_ATOMS: atom_id res chain seq x y z
N MET A 1 -34.73 13.98 -42.65
CA MET A 1 -35.15 15.11 -41.79
C MET A 1 -33.92 15.96 -41.56
N LYS A 2 -33.94 17.29 -41.76
CA LYS A 2 -32.74 18.14 -41.58
C LYS A 2 -32.61 18.44 -40.09
N HIS A 3 -31.86 17.61 -39.35
CA HIS A 3 -31.60 17.86 -37.93
C HIS A 3 -30.71 19.09 -37.77
N ASN A 4 -30.98 19.90 -36.75
CA ASN A 4 -30.20 21.10 -36.48
C ASN A 4 -28.85 20.70 -35.87
N ILE A 5 -27.76 21.30 -36.35
CA ILE A 5 -26.39 20.99 -35.90
C ILE A 5 -26.24 21.27 -34.39
N ASP A 6 -26.90 22.31 -33.89
CA ASP A 6 -26.84 22.68 -32.46
C ASP A 6 -27.53 21.64 -31.57
N GLU A 7 -28.58 21.00 -32.07
CA GLU A 7 -29.29 19.93 -31.38
C GLU A 7 -28.42 18.67 -31.31
N ILE A 8 -27.74 18.30 -32.41
CA ILE A 8 -26.80 17.17 -32.41
C ILE A 8 -25.62 17.43 -31.46
N LYS A 9 -25.11 18.67 -31.38
CA LYS A 9 -24.06 19.03 -30.42
C LYS A 9 -24.52 18.84 -28.97
N LEU A 10 -25.76 19.24 -28.64
CA LEU A 10 -26.31 19.03 -27.31
C LEU A 10 -26.46 17.53 -26.99
N LEU A 11 -26.94 16.74 -27.96
CA LEU A 11 -27.07 15.29 -27.81
C LEU A 11 -25.70 14.59 -27.65
N LEU A 12 -24.67 15.07 -28.34
CA LEU A 12 -23.30 14.56 -28.17
C LEU A 12 -22.76 14.82 -26.76
N VAL A 13 -23.01 16.01 -26.19
CA VAL A 13 -22.61 16.30 -24.80
C VAL A 13 -23.26 15.30 -23.86
N LYS A 14 -24.58 15.10 -23.96
CA LYS A 14 -25.29 14.09 -23.15
C LYS A 14 -24.76 12.68 -23.36
N PHE A 15 -24.43 12.30 -24.60
CA PHE A 15 -23.88 10.99 -24.93
C PHE A 15 -22.53 10.76 -24.23
N TYR A 16 -21.63 11.74 -24.28
CA TYR A 16 -20.34 11.64 -23.61
C TYR A 16 -20.46 11.69 -22.08
N ASP A 17 -21.47 12.37 -21.55
CA ASP A 17 -21.79 12.38 -20.11
C ASP A 17 -22.53 11.11 -19.65
N GLY A 18 -22.97 10.25 -20.58
CA GLY A 18 -23.69 9.02 -20.28
C GLY A 18 -25.15 9.23 -19.87
N GLU A 19 -25.73 10.38 -20.21
CA GLU A 19 -27.11 10.77 -19.89
C GLU A 19 -28.07 10.63 -21.08
N SER A 20 -27.59 10.18 -22.25
CA SER A 20 -28.43 9.96 -23.43
C SER A 20 -29.36 8.75 -23.29
N SER A 21 -30.55 8.87 -23.87
CA SER A 21 -31.47 7.74 -24.05
C SER A 21 -31.19 7.00 -25.37
N LEU A 22 -31.67 5.75 -25.46
CA LEU A 22 -31.50 4.91 -26.65
C LEU A 22 -32.13 5.53 -27.92
N GLU A 23 -33.20 6.31 -27.77
CA GLU A 23 -33.81 7.02 -28.90
C GLU A 23 -32.94 8.19 -29.38
N GLU A 24 -32.36 8.97 -28.45
CA GLU A 24 -31.42 10.06 -28.77
C GLU A 24 -30.15 9.51 -29.45
N GLU A 25 -29.61 8.38 -28.98
CA GLU A 25 -28.46 7.71 -29.60
C GLU A 25 -28.75 7.24 -31.02
N ASN A 26 -29.96 6.74 -31.30
CA ASN A 26 -30.37 6.40 -32.65
C ASN A 26 -30.38 7.62 -33.58
N VAL A 27 -30.82 8.79 -33.08
CA VAL A 27 -30.78 10.05 -33.84
C VAL A 27 -29.33 10.47 -34.14
N ILE A 28 -28.43 10.37 -33.17
CA ILE A 28 -26.99 10.66 -33.36
C ILE A 28 -26.40 9.73 -34.44
N ASN A 29 -26.70 8.43 -34.34
CA ASN A 29 -26.23 7.42 -35.30
C ASN A 29 -26.77 7.68 -36.72
N GLU A 30 -28.07 7.96 -36.86
CA GLU A 30 -28.68 8.25 -38.17
C GLU A 30 -28.10 9.53 -38.78
N PHE A 31 -27.81 10.55 -37.97
CA PHE A 31 -27.17 11.78 -38.43
C PHE A 31 -25.78 11.54 -39.02
N PHE A 32 -24.94 10.74 -38.34
CA PHE A 32 -23.56 10.45 -38.79
C PHE A 32 -23.45 9.41 -39.92
N GLU A 33 -24.52 8.66 -40.17
CA GLU A 33 -24.64 7.77 -41.32
C GLU A 33 -24.83 8.53 -42.65
N GLN A 34 -25.34 9.77 -42.59
CA GLN A 34 -25.51 10.59 -43.79
C GLN A 34 -24.15 10.95 -44.41
N SER A 35 -24.11 11.05 -45.74
CA SER A 35 -22.87 11.30 -46.50
C SER A 35 -22.34 12.72 -46.34
N GLU A 36 -23.19 13.67 -45.96
CA GLU A 36 -22.88 15.10 -45.86
C GLU A 36 -22.96 15.56 -44.39
N VAL A 37 -21.83 15.46 -43.67
CA VAL A 37 -21.69 15.92 -42.28
C VAL A 37 -20.88 17.24 -42.27
N PRO A 38 -21.27 18.25 -41.47
CA PRO A 38 -20.50 19.48 -41.32
C PRO A 38 -19.04 19.21 -40.92
N LYS A 39 -18.10 20.02 -41.44
CA LYS A 39 -16.66 19.87 -41.16
C LYS A 39 -16.31 19.85 -39.67
N GLU A 40 -17.09 20.55 -38.85
CA GLU A 40 -16.90 20.62 -37.40
C GLU A 40 -17.17 19.30 -36.68
N LEU A 41 -17.95 18.39 -37.27
CA LEU A 41 -18.35 17.10 -36.67
C LEU A 41 -17.77 15.90 -37.46
N MET A 42 -16.78 16.13 -38.32
CA MET A 42 -16.17 15.07 -39.14
C MET A 42 -15.41 14.05 -38.28
N THR A 43 -14.82 14.47 -37.16
CA THR A 43 -14.04 13.58 -36.27
C THR A 43 -14.97 12.58 -35.59
N GLU A 44 -16.09 13.08 -35.10
CA GLU A 44 -17.17 12.40 -34.42
C GLU A 44 -17.84 11.45 -35.42
N ALA A 45 -18.10 11.92 -36.65
CA ALA A 45 -18.60 11.07 -37.72
C ALA A 45 -17.70 9.85 -37.98
N ALA A 46 -16.37 10.03 -38.01
CA ALA A 46 -15.43 8.93 -38.20
C ALA A 46 -15.50 7.92 -37.03
N GLN A 47 -15.62 8.43 -35.80
CA GLN A 47 -15.74 7.61 -34.59
C GLN A 47 -17.03 6.78 -34.57
N PHE A 48 -18.19 7.41 -34.80
CA PHE A 48 -19.49 6.72 -34.84
C PHE A 48 -19.56 5.70 -35.98
N ARG A 49 -19.00 6.01 -37.15
CA ARG A 49 -18.90 5.05 -38.26
C ARG A 49 -18.02 3.84 -37.91
N PHE A 50 -16.93 4.05 -37.19
CA PHE A 50 -16.08 2.96 -36.70
C PHE A 50 -16.85 2.08 -35.71
N TYR A 51 -17.55 2.67 -34.73
CA TYR A 51 -18.37 1.92 -33.78
C TYR A 51 -19.45 1.08 -34.44
N LYS A 52 -20.10 1.61 -35.48
CA LYS A 52 -21.09 0.86 -36.26
C LYS A 52 -20.47 -0.29 -37.05
N ALA A 53 -19.27 -0.08 -37.60
CA ALA A 53 -18.53 -1.14 -38.29
C ALA A 53 -18.08 -2.24 -37.32
N GLU A 54 -17.69 -1.87 -36.10
CA GLU A 54 -17.26 -2.80 -35.06
C GLU A 54 -18.45 -3.53 -34.41
N SER A 55 -19.61 -2.89 -34.27
CA SER A 55 -20.82 -3.55 -33.74
C SER A 55 -21.39 -4.60 -34.70
N ALA A 56 -21.01 -4.55 -35.99
CA ALA A 56 -21.28 -5.60 -36.95
C ALA A 56 -20.36 -6.83 -36.77
N ILE A 57 -19.31 -6.73 -35.94
CA ILE A 57 -18.48 -7.87 -35.57
C ILE A 57 -19.30 -8.77 -34.62
N VAL A 58 -19.41 -10.03 -35.01
CA VAL A 58 -20.19 -11.05 -34.33
C VAL A 58 -19.88 -11.07 -32.83
N ALA A 59 -20.94 -11.06 -32.02
CA ALA A 59 -20.83 -11.19 -30.57
C ALA A 59 -19.89 -12.36 -30.21
N PRO A 60 -19.05 -12.21 -29.18
CA PRO A 60 -18.18 -13.30 -28.75
C PRO A 60 -19.02 -14.55 -28.47
N GLY A 61 -18.60 -15.71 -28.99
CA GLY A 61 -19.33 -16.95 -28.75
C GLY A 61 -19.41 -17.29 -27.27
N ASP A 62 -20.34 -18.17 -26.88
CA ASP A 62 -20.70 -18.51 -25.48
C ASP A 62 -19.52 -18.91 -24.57
N ASP A 63 -18.38 -19.30 -25.14
CA ASP A 63 -17.16 -19.67 -24.41
C ASP A 63 -16.22 -18.48 -24.11
N PHE A 64 -16.54 -17.27 -24.57
CA PHE A 64 -15.72 -16.08 -24.37
C PHE A 64 -15.52 -15.75 -22.89
N GLU A 65 -16.59 -15.78 -22.11
CA GLU A 65 -16.55 -15.50 -20.67
C GLU A 65 -15.63 -16.49 -19.95
N LYS A 66 -15.74 -17.78 -20.27
CA LYS A 66 -14.88 -18.83 -19.71
C LYS A 66 -13.41 -18.61 -20.07
N ARG A 67 -13.12 -18.28 -21.33
CA ARG A 67 -11.75 -17.99 -21.80
C ARG A 67 -11.17 -16.75 -21.12
N LEU A 68 -11.98 -15.71 -20.90
CA LEU A 68 -11.57 -14.49 -20.22
C LEU A 68 -11.24 -14.76 -18.75
N ILE A 69 -12.15 -15.42 -18.02
CA ILE A 69 -11.95 -15.79 -16.60
C ILE A 69 -10.70 -16.64 -16.43
N ASN A 70 -10.51 -17.64 -17.32
CA ASN A 70 -9.31 -18.49 -17.28
C ASN A 70 -8.03 -17.68 -17.52
N SER A 71 -8.06 -16.69 -18.41
CA SER A 71 -6.90 -15.83 -18.70
C SER A 71 -6.55 -14.97 -17.48
N ILE A 72 -7.54 -14.37 -16.81
CA ILE A 72 -7.34 -13.58 -15.59
C ILE A 72 -6.76 -14.46 -14.47
N ASN A 73 -7.37 -15.62 -14.22
CA ASN A 73 -6.89 -16.55 -13.20
C ASN A 73 -5.47 -17.05 -13.46
N SER A 74 -5.12 -17.30 -14.74
CA SER A 74 -3.77 -17.73 -15.11
C SER A 74 -2.71 -16.65 -14.88
N TYR A 75 -3.07 -15.38 -15.06
CA TYR A 75 -2.21 -14.24 -14.79
C TYR A 75 -1.97 -14.06 -13.28
N GLU A 76 -3.02 -14.19 -12.46
CA GLU A 76 -2.91 -14.16 -11.00
C GLU A 76 -2.12 -15.34 -10.42
N ALA A 77 -2.26 -16.54 -11.02
CA ALA A 77 -1.48 -17.70 -10.62
C ALA A 77 0.01 -17.56 -10.96
N SER A 78 0.35 -16.88 -12.06
CA SER A 78 1.73 -16.64 -12.47
C SER A 78 2.45 -15.56 -11.64
N SER A 79 1.70 -14.63 -11.02
CA SER A 79 2.28 -13.57 -10.17
C SER A 79 2.52 -14.03 -8.72
N LYS A 80 1.90 -15.14 -8.32
CA LYS A 80 2.17 -15.76 -7.03
C LYS A 80 3.54 -16.45 -7.11
N ILE A 81 4.57 -15.79 -6.57
CA ILE A 81 5.88 -16.42 -6.33
C ILE A 81 5.65 -17.56 -5.34
N VAL A 82 5.35 -18.75 -5.85
CA VAL A 82 5.26 -19.96 -5.06
C VAL A 82 6.71 -20.31 -4.72
N LYS A 83 7.25 -19.75 -3.63
CA LYS A 83 8.52 -20.23 -3.08
C LYS A 83 8.32 -21.72 -2.82
N SER A 84 9.00 -22.57 -3.61
CA SER A 84 8.79 -24.01 -3.51
C SER A 84 9.08 -24.41 -2.07
N ARG A 85 8.23 -25.29 -1.52
CA ARG A 85 8.39 -25.78 -0.15
C ARG A 85 9.78 -26.39 0.08
N THR A 86 10.41 -26.89 -0.98
CA THR A 86 11.80 -27.37 -1.01
C THR A 86 12.84 -26.26 -0.78
N TYR A 87 12.67 -25.05 -1.32
CA TYR A 87 13.58 -23.91 -1.06
C TYR A 87 13.61 -23.54 0.43
N ILE A 88 12.46 -23.60 1.10
CA ILE A 88 12.36 -23.33 2.54
C ILE A 88 13.17 -24.36 3.33
N TYR A 89 13.07 -25.66 3.01
CA TYR A 89 13.82 -26.72 3.70
C TYR A 89 15.33 -26.65 3.48
N TYR A 90 15.82 -26.31 2.28
CA TYR A 90 17.26 -26.14 2.06
C TYR A 90 17.80 -24.87 2.73
N SER A 91 17.00 -23.80 2.80
CA SER A 91 17.40 -22.56 3.49
C SER A 91 17.59 -22.75 5.00
N SER A 92 16.75 -23.58 5.64
CA SER A 92 16.89 -23.84 7.08
C SER A 92 18.11 -24.70 7.40
N ALA A 93 18.40 -25.71 6.57
CA ALA A 93 19.61 -26.52 6.72
C ALA A 93 20.89 -25.69 6.57
N ALA A 94 20.94 -24.78 5.59
CA ALA A 94 22.08 -23.88 5.40
C ALA A 94 22.30 -22.93 6.59
N ALA A 95 21.21 -22.38 7.16
CA ALA A 95 21.30 -21.51 8.33
C ALA A 95 21.88 -22.24 9.56
N VAL A 96 21.44 -23.48 9.80
CA VAL A 96 21.96 -24.30 10.91
C VAL A 96 23.45 -24.60 10.72
N VAL A 97 23.87 -24.94 9.49
CA VAL A 97 25.29 -25.18 9.18
C VAL A 97 26.11 -23.91 9.37
N LEU A 98 25.62 -22.75 8.92
CA LEU A 98 26.32 -21.46 9.10
C LEU A 98 26.45 -21.09 10.58
N ILE A 99 25.41 -21.29 11.39
CA ILE A 99 25.46 -21.07 12.83
C ILE A 99 26.49 -22.01 13.48
N ALA A 100 26.46 -23.30 13.13
CA ALA A 100 27.41 -24.28 13.65
C ALA A 100 28.87 -23.94 13.28
N VAL A 101 29.13 -23.53 12.03
CA VAL A 101 30.46 -23.10 11.58
C VAL A 101 30.89 -21.82 12.29
N THR A 102 29.98 -20.85 12.43
CA THR A 102 30.28 -19.58 13.13
C THR A 102 30.63 -19.84 14.59
N LEU A 103 29.83 -20.65 15.30
CA LEU A 103 30.08 -21.03 16.69
C LEU A 103 31.37 -21.85 16.84
N PHE A 104 31.65 -22.75 15.90
CA PHE A 104 32.89 -23.51 15.90
C PHE A 104 34.10 -22.57 15.77
N PHE A 105 34.09 -21.66 14.80
CA PHE A 105 35.19 -20.70 14.64
C PHE A 105 35.32 -19.72 15.82
N THR A 106 34.23 -19.24 16.41
CA THR A 106 34.30 -18.33 17.56
C THR A 106 34.83 -19.03 18.81
N VAL A 107 34.33 -20.23 19.13
CA VAL A 107 34.80 -20.99 20.30
C VAL A 107 36.24 -21.48 20.11
N PHE A 108 36.61 -21.91 18.90
CA PHE A 108 37.95 -22.40 18.59
C PHE A 108 38.99 -21.26 18.50
N GLN A 109 38.59 -20.03 18.16
CA GLN A 109 39.45 -18.84 18.31
C GLN A 109 39.52 -18.36 19.75
N GLN A 110 38.40 -18.35 20.47
CA GLN A 110 38.35 -17.93 21.87
C GLN A 110 39.20 -18.84 22.77
N SER A 111 39.31 -20.13 22.48
CA SER A 111 40.22 -21.02 23.23
C SER A 111 41.70 -20.68 23.06
N LYS A 112 42.10 -20.05 21.95
CA LYS A 112 43.48 -19.53 21.77
C LYS A 112 43.71 -18.19 22.48
N ASP A 113 42.67 -17.36 22.62
CA ASP A 113 42.77 -16.09 23.34
C ASP A 113 42.64 -16.27 24.87
N LEU A 114 41.80 -17.20 25.34
CA LEU A 114 41.65 -17.48 26.77
C LEU A 114 42.91 -18.10 27.39
N GLU A 115 43.68 -18.90 26.64
CA GLU A 115 44.98 -19.41 27.11
C GLU A 115 45.98 -18.26 27.37
N ASN A 116 45.87 -17.14 26.64
CA ASN A 116 46.72 -15.95 26.77
C ASN A 116 46.20 -14.92 27.80
N VAL A 117 44.92 -14.94 28.16
CA VAL A 117 44.33 -13.99 29.13
C VAL A 117 44.50 -14.46 30.58
N TYR A 118 44.46 -15.77 30.84
CA TYR A 118 44.57 -16.31 32.21
C TYR A 118 46.01 -16.37 32.77
N HIS A 119 47.03 -16.02 31.98
CA HIS A 119 48.44 -16.07 32.40
C HIS A 119 49.02 -14.71 32.84
N ASN A 120 48.25 -13.64 32.78
CA ASN A 120 48.69 -12.36 33.34
C ASN A 120 47.98 -12.17 34.67
N GLU A 121 48.73 -12.28 35.76
CA GLU A 121 48.31 -11.82 37.08
C GLU A 121 48.00 -10.32 37.00
N SER A 122 46.76 -9.99 36.64
CA SER A 122 46.29 -8.61 36.63
C SER A 122 46.20 -8.14 38.08
N ASP A 123 46.97 -7.10 38.39
CA ASP A 123 47.01 -6.41 39.67
C ASP A 123 45.58 -6.22 40.23
N PRO A 124 45.24 -6.73 41.43
CA PRO A 124 43.88 -6.73 41.98
C PRO A 124 43.20 -5.36 41.97
N GLU A 125 43.99 -4.28 42.03
CA GLU A 125 43.49 -2.91 41.95
C GLU A 125 42.88 -2.57 40.58
N GLN A 126 43.41 -3.11 39.47
CA GLN A 126 42.91 -2.83 38.13
C GLN A 126 41.55 -3.49 37.87
N VAL A 127 41.38 -4.73 38.34
CA VAL A 127 40.09 -5.44 38.25
C VAL A 127 39.01 -4.70 39.03
N TYR A 128 39.34 -4.17 40.20
CA TYR A 128 38.41 -3.38 41.01
C TYR A 128 38.01 -2.08 40.27
N TYR A 129 38.96 -1.38 39.68
CA TYR A 129 38.71 -0.14 38.93
C TYR A 129 37.79 -0.37 37.72
N GLU A 130 38.05 -1.41 36.92
CA GLU A 130 37.22 -1.74 35.76
C GLU A 130 35.81 -2.17 36.17
N THR A 131 35.68 -2.95 37.24
CA THR A 131 34.39 -3.37 37.78
C THR A 131 33.58 -2.19 38.30
N ALA A 132 34.23 -1.26 39.04
CA ALA A 132 33.59 -0.05 39.54
C ALA A 132 33.08 0.84 38.39
N LYS A 133 33.87 0.97 37.32
CA LYS A 133 33.48 1.70 36.11
C LYS A 133 32.30 1.06 35.39
N ALA A 134 32.28 -0.26 35.27
CA ALA A 134 31.16 -1.00 34.67
C ALA A 134 29.87 -0.82 35.49
N LEU A 135 29.97 -0.91 36.82
CA LEU A 135 28.84 -0.68 37.73
C LEU A 135 28.31 0.76 37.63
N GLN A 136 29.20 1.74 37.51
CA GLN A 136 28.80 3.14 37.32
C GLN A 136 28.02 3.36 36.02
N LEU A 137 28.48 2.78 34.90
CA LEU A 137 27.76 2.87 33.63
C LEU A 137 26.36 2.24 33.71
N ILE A 138 26.23 1.13 34.44
CA ILE A 138 24.94 0.49 34.68
C ILE A 138 24.04 1.41 35.52
N ALA A 139 24.57 2.02 36.59
CA ALA A 139 23.81 2.96 37.43
C ALA A 139 23.32 4.18 36.63
N GLU A 140 24.19 4.80 35.83
CA GLU A 140 23.83 5.93 34.96
C GLU A 140 22.73 5.55 33.96
N SER A 141 22.78 4.34 33.39
CA SER A 141 21.74 3.85 32.48
C SER A 141 20.40 3.60 33.17
N MET A 142 20.42 3.17 34.44
CA MET A 142 19.21 2.97 35.25
C MET A 142 18.57 4.31 35.65
N ASP A 143 19.36 5.29 36.06
CA ASP A 143 18.89 6.64 36.42
C ASP A 143 18.28 7.37 35.22
N ALA A 144 18.88 7.21 34.03
CA ALA A 144 18.32 7.73 32.80
C ALA A 144 16.97 7.07 32.44
N ALA A 145 16.85 5.76 32.65
CA ALA A 145 15.64 5.01 32.38
C ALA A 145 14.50 5.39 33.36
N THR A 146 14.77 5.50 34.66
CA THR A 146 13.77 5.92 35.67
C THR A 146 13.32 7.36 35.45
N SER A 147 14.22 8.27 35.08
CA SER A 147 13.86 9.64 34.70
C SER A 147 12.91 9.70 33.49
N GLY A 148 13.02 8.75 32.55
CA GLY A 148 12.09 8.61 31.44
C GLY A 148 10.70 8.20 31.90
N LEU A 149 10.60 7.30 32.89
CA LEU A 149 9.34 6.84 33.46
C LEU A 149 8.61 7.95 34.26
N ASP A 150 9.34 8.78 34.99
CA ASP A 150 8.74 9.92 35.72
C ASP A 150 8.09 10.95 34.77
N LYS A 151 8.70 11.18 33.61
CA LYS A 151 8.10 12.04 32.57
C LYS A 151 6.80 11.45 32.02
N LEU A 152 6.70 10.12 31.89
CA LEU A 152 5.48 9.45 31.46
C LEU A 152 4.36 9.58 32.50
N ASN A 153 4.67 9.41 33.79
CA ASN A 153 3.71 9.63 34.88
C ASN A 153 3.17 11.08 34.90
N MET A 154 4.01 12.06 34.59
CA MET A 154 3.59 13.47 34.52
C MET A 154 2.68 13.76 33.30
N VAL A 155 2.96 13.13 32.16
CA VAL A 155 2.09 13.20 30.96
C VAL A 155 0.74 12.55 31.24
N GLU A 156 0.71 11.41 31.92
CA GLU A 156 -0.54 10.74 32.31
C GLU A 156 -1.39 11.61 33.25
N GLN A 157 -0.78 12.26 34.25
CA GLN A 157 -1.49 13.20 35.13
C GLN A 157 -2.05 14.41 34.36
N GLY A 158 -1.29 14.95 33.41
CA GLY A 158 -1.75 16.03 32.53
C GLY A 158 -2.93 15.62 31.64
N LEU A 159 -2.91 14.41 31.08
CA LEU A 159 -3.99 13.88 30.26
C LEU A 159 -5.26 13.60 31.08
N ASN A 160 -5.13 13.08 32.31
CA ASN A 160 -6.25 12.90 33.22
C ASN A 160 -6.91 14.23 33.63
N GLY A 161 -6.14 15.31 33.73
CA GLY A 161 -6.66 16.67 33.97
C GLY A 161 -7.38 17.29 32.76
N LEU A 162 -7.10 16.84 31.54
CA LEU A 162 -7.77 17.30 30.32
C LEU A 162 -9.07 16.55 30.03
N GLY A 163 -9.18 15.29 30.45
CA GLY A 163 -10.40 14.48 30.32
C GLY A 163 -11.61 15.06 31.07
N THR A 164 -11.39 15.85 32.12
CA THR A 164 -12.45 16.55 32.85
C THR A 164 -12.99 17.79 32.14
N PHE A 165 -12.27 18.33 31.13
CA PHE A 165 -12.68 19.54 30.41
C PHE A 165 -13.57 19.28 29.17
N SER A 166 -13.78 18.02 28.80
CA SER A 166 -14.53 17.66 27.57
C SER A 166 -16.06 17.58 27.74
N LEU A 167 -16.63 18.03 28.86
CA LEU A 167 -18.08 18.00 29.12
C LEU A 167 -18.70 19.39 29.40
N VAL A 168 -18.24 20.44 28.73
CA VAL A 168 -19.03 21.69 28.62
C VAL A 168 -19.71 21.69 27.25
N ASN A 169 -20.94 21.17 27.23
CA ASN A 169 -21.85 21.23 26.08
C ASN A 169 -22.06 22.70 25.66
N PHE A 170 -21.64 23.04 24.44
CA PHE A 170 -22.20 24.18 23.73
C PHE A 170 -23.50 23.70 23.06
N ASP A 171 -24.62 23.94 23.73
CA ASP A 171 -25.96 23.72 23.20
C ASP A 171 -26.33 24.85 22.24
N ASP A 172 -26.64 24.48 21.00
CA ASP A 172 -27.06 25.36 19.92
C ASP A 172 -28.47 25.91 20.20
N ASN A 173 -28.61 27.24 20.27
CA ASN A 173 -29.90 27.88 20.06
C ASN A 173 -29.81 28.88 18.91
N ILE A 174 -30.06 28.36 17.71
CA ILE A 174 -30.54 29.13 16.57
C ILE A 174 -32.02 29.45 16.84
N SER A 175 -32.33 30.71 17.16
CA SER A 175 -33.68 31.26 17.06
C SER A 175 -33.73 32.29 15.94
N THR A 176 -34.66 32.00 15.03
CA THR A 176 -35.07 32.71 13.83
C THR A 176 -35.45 34.18 14.07
N ASN A 177 -34.91 35.07 13.22
CA ASN A 177 -35.40 36.43 13.05
C ASN A 177 -36.85 36.43 12.53
N ASN A 178 -37.67 37.30 13.11
CA ASN A 178 -38.95 37.79 12.57
C ASN A 178 -38.73 39.22 12.05
#